data_AF-A0A8J8W8G3-F1
#
_entry.id   AF-A0A8J8W8G3-F1
#
_cell.length_a   1.000
_cell.length_b   1.000
_cell.length_c   1.000
_cell.angle_alpha   90.00
_cell.angle_beta   90.00
_cell.angle_gamma   90.00
#
_symmetry.space_group_name_H-M   'P 1'
#
loop_
_entity.id
_entity.type
_entity.pdbx_description
1 polymer ?
#
loop_
_entity_poly.entity_id
_entity_poly.type
_entity_poly.pdbx_seq_one_letter_code
_entity_poly.pdbx_strand_id
1 'polypeptide(L)'
;MSGAVQSDPVQLIQGYRSLPILGGYLILAGALAVNACRIIYVRYCARLKQNDWDRPHGHAQFLLFASLAGLSLGTTWYYMFAFFAHSYLNWAASQLLIDLANSQTGTLFKLELWLQNAKLFREAWETVIETRARFWWSGQIFLWTTGWSVFLGVMARRFKIPHAWAYMLLGQIVAISFAQNLFYATILVSRSQPPVKRGNRMAKNVVRDPVVAWSPSVYLEAIPVAISLIGTVLVPSVAHTKYFMLLLLIPHLLLFIPAILRPSRSWSRESQAQVGTEEGVLRRYVTGFKWYTAACVAIQAHSTFLVLQDNGLTMGAASLGSLARHLPSVIYEHPAVSSVSWDVIMCTATAIAWVVVNGGEPRKMLGQ
;
A
#
# COMPACT_ATOMS: atom_id res chain seq x y z
N MET A 1 13.14 -7.36 61.53
CA MET A 1 14.14 -6.66 60.70
C MET A 1 13.65 -6.70 59.26
N SER A 2 13.10 -5.57 58.81
CA SER A 2 12.55 -5.36 57.48
C SER A 2 13.69 -5.07 56.52
N GLY A 3 13.92 -5.97 55.55
CA GLY A 3 14.82 -5.72 54.43
C GLY A 3 14.03 -5.04 53.31
N ALA A 4 13.98 -3.71 53.33
CA ALA A 4 13.52 -2.95 52.18
C ALA A 4 14.52 -3.16 51.04
N VAL A 5 14.11 -3.89 50.01
CA VAL A 5 14.86 -3.96 48.75
C VAL A 5 14.76 -2.59 48.10
N GLN A 6 15.82 -1.80 48.28
CA GLN A 6 16.01 -0.53 47.64
C GLN A 6 16.26 -0.81 46.15
N SER A 7 15.21 -0.70 45.34
CA SER A 7 15.30 -0.81 43.89
C SER A 7 16.17 0.34 43.36
N ASP A 8 17.34 0.00 42.81
CA ASP A 8 18.31 0.95 42.27
C ASP A 8 17.68 1.89 41.21
N PRO A 9 17.92 3.22 41.29
CA PRO A 9 17.46 4.18 40.28
C PRO A 9 18.09 3.96 38.90
N VAL A 10 19.09 3.09 38.78
CA VAL A 10 19.75 2.72 37.52
C VAL A 10 18.85 1.88 36.62
N GLN A 11 17.83 1.19 37.16
CA GLN A 11 16.84 0.47 36.33
C GLN A 11 15.82 1.39 35.64
N LEU A 12 15.62 2.63 36.12
CA LEU A 12 14.72 3.61 35.50
C LEU A 12 15.29 4.26 34.24
N ILE A 13 16.59 4.11 33.98
CA ILE A 13 17.26 4.65 32.78
C ILE A 13 17.20 3.64 31.62
N GLN A 14 16.90 2.36 31.90
CA GLN A 14 16.64 1.35 30.88
C GLN A 14 15.20 1.42 30.39
N GLY A 15 14.96 2.32 29.43
CA GLY A 15 14.01 1.97 28.37
C GLY A 15 13.09 3.06 27.85
N TYR A 16 13.55 4.28 27.56
CA TYR A 16 12.82 5.11 26.59
C TYR A 16 13.09 4.62 25.17
N ARG A 17 12.54 3.46 24.80
CA ARG A 17 12.78 2.86 23.47
C ARG A 17 11.61 3.11 22.53
N SER A 18 10.39 3.13 23.04
CA SER A 18 9.20 3.14 22.21
C SER A 18 8.95 4.51 21.58
N LEU A 19 9.14 5.61 22.33
CA LEU A 19 9.03 6.98 21.80
C LEU A 19 10.07 7.27 20.69
N PRO A 20 11.38 6.97 20.86
CA PRO A 20 12.33 7.10 19.76
C PRO A 20 12.03 6.20 18.56
N ILE A 21 11.48 5.00 18.76
CA ILE A 21 11.05 4.12 17.65
C ILE A 21 9.91 4.78 16.86
N LEU A 22 8.88 5.28 17.55
CA LEU A 22 7.77 5.99 16.91
C LEU A 22 8.26 7.27 16.21
N GLY A 23 9.11 8.05 16.87
CA GLY A 23 9.72 9.24 16.27
C GLY A 23 10.53 8.91 15.03
N GLY A 24 11.37 7.87 15.09
CA GLY A 24 12.14 7.37 13.94
C GLY A 24 11.26 6.88 12.80
N TYR A 25 10.14 6.21 13.12
CA TYR A 25 9.14 5.79 12.15
C TYR A 25 8.51 6.99 11.42
N LEU A 26 8.08 8.02 12.17
CA LEU A 26 7.49 9.23 11.59
C LEU A 26 8.50 10.02 10.74
N ILE A 27 9.75 10.11 11.19
CA ILE A 27 10.84 10.74 10.43
C ILE A 27 11.10 9.97 9.13
N LEU A 28 11.16 8.63 9.18
CA LEU A 28 11.34 7.80 7.99
C LEU A 28 10.18 7.98 6.99
N ALA A 29 8.94 7.96 7.48
CA ALA A 29 7.74 8.22 6.66
C ALA A 29 7.80 9.59 5.98
N GLY A 30 8.10 10.65 6.74
CA GLY A 30 8.28 11.99 6.20
C GLY A 30 9.40 12.08 5.17
N ALA A 31 10.57 11.48 5.46
CA ALA A 31 11.72 11.48 4.56
C ALA A 31 11.42 10.76 3.23
N LEU A 32 10.72 9.62 3.27
CA LEU A 32 10.30 8.90 2.05
C LEU A 32 9.30 9.71 1.24
N ALA A 33 8.32 10.34 1.88
CA ALA A 33 7.35 11.19 1.20
C ALA A 33 8.04 12.41 0.53
N VAL A 34 8.94 13.08 1.25
CA VAL A 34 9.73 14.19 0.71
C VAL A 34 10.60 13.73 -0.46
N ASN A 35 11.22 12.55 -0.37
CA ASN A 35 12.03 12.00 -1.47
C ASN A 35 11.17 11.68 -2.70
N ALA A 36 9.98 11.10 -2.53
CA ALA A 36 9.03 10.87 -3.62
C ALA A 36 8.61 12.20 -4.28
N CYS A 37 8.21 13.19 -3.48
CA CYS A 37 7.87 14.53 -3.97
C CYS A 37 9.04 15.21 -4.70
N ARG A 38 10.28 15.04 -4.21
CA ARG A 38 11.48 15.56 -4.88
C ARG A 38 11.69 14.92 -6.25
N ILE A 39 11.53 13.60 -6.38
CA ILE A 39 11.63 12.91 -7.67
C ILE A 39 10.58 13.44 -8.65
N ILE A 40 9.34 13.59 -8.18
CA ILE A 40 8.24 14.14 -8.97
C ILE A 40 8.58 15.56 -9.45
N TYR A 41 8.98 16.43 -8.52
CA TYR A 41 9.29 17.83 -8.79
C TYR A 41 10.44 17.99 -9.79
N VAL A 42 11.55 17.28 -9.60
CA VAL A 42 12.71 17.36 -10.51
C VAL A 42 12.33 16.94 -11.93
N ARG A 43 11.56 15.84 -12.07
CA ARG A 43 11.11 15.36 -13.39
C ARG A 43 10.09 16.31 -14.01
N TYR A 44 9.16 16.84 -13.22
CA TYR A 44 8.20 17.84 -13.65
C TYR A 44 8.89 19.11 -14.18
N CYS A 45 9.85 19.67 -13.44
CA CYS A 45 10.62 20.83 -13.88
C CYS A 45 11.44 20.57 -15.15
N ALA A 46 11.99 19.37 -15.30
CA ALA A 46 12.70 18.99 -16.52
C ALA A 46 11.78 19.02 -17.75
N ARG A 47 10.54 18.53 -17.61
CA ARG A 47 9.53 18.56 -18.68
C ARG A 47 9.04 19.97 -19.01
N LEU A 48 8.82 20.80 -18.00
CA LEU A 48 8.50 22.21 -18.21
C LEU A 48 9.59 22.93 -19.04
N LYS A 49 10.87 22.65 -18.77
CA LYS A 49 12.00 23.20 -19.54
C LYS A 49 12.05 22.70 -20.99
N GLN A 50 11.65 21.45 -21.23
CA GLN A 50 11.64 20.84 -22.56
C GLN A 50 10.41 21.23 -23.40
N ASN A 51 9.43 21.92 -22.80
CA ASN A 51 8.15 22.28 -23.41
C ASN A 51 7.42 21.07 -24.02
N ASP A 52 7.64 19.88 -23.44
CA ASP A 52 7.09 18.58 -23.88
C ASP A 52 5.87 18.15 -23.05
N TRP A 53 5.44 19.03 -22.13
CA TRP A 53 4.31 18.79 -21.26
C TRP A 53 3.02 19.16 -22.00
N ASP A 54 2.17 18.16 -22.27
CA ASP A 54 0.84 18.35 -22.85
C ASP A 54 0.00 19.24 -21.92
N ARG A 55 -0.05 20.54 -22.24
CA ARG A 55 -0.34 21.59 -21.26
C ARG A 55 -1.72 21.43 -20.59
N PRO A 56 -2.85 21.20 -21.26
CA PRO A 56 -4.11 21.09 -20.53
C PRO A 56 -4.30 19.70 -19.87
N HIS A 57 -4.11 18.61 -20.61
CA HIS A 57 -4.45 17.27 -20.11
C HIS A 57 -3.45 16.74 -19.08
N GLY A 58 -2.15 16.95 -19.31
CA GLY A 58 -1.10 16.49 -18.40
C GLY A 58 -1.17 17.18 -17.04
N HIS A 59 -1.40 18.50 -17.02
CA HIS A 59 -1.57 19.24 -15.76
C HIS A 59 -2.83 18.80 -14.99
N ALA A 60 -3.96 18.61 -15.67
CA ALA A 60 -5.19 18.15 -15.02
C ALA A 60 -5.02 16.77 -14.37
N GLN A 61 -4.40 15.82 -15.08
CA GLN A 61 -4.11 14.48 -14.56
C GLN A 61 -3.14 14.52 -13.37
N PHE A 62 -2.10 15.36 -13.45
CA PHE A 62 -1.15 15.54 -12.35
C PHE A 62 -1.83 16.10 -11.11
N LEU A 63 -2.63 17.17 -11.26
CA LEU A 63 -3.37 17.78 -10.17
C LEU A 63 -4.36 16.79 -9.55
N LEU A 64 -5.05 15.99 -10.36
CA LEU A 64 -5.95 14.94 -9.87
C LEU A 64 -5.24 13.98 -8.91
N PHE A 65 -4.10 13.40 -9.30
CA PHE A 65 -3.38 12.47 -8.42
C PHE A 65 -2.69 13.16 -7.24
N ALA A 66 -2.27 14.42 -7.38
CA ALA A 66 -1.77 15.20 -6.25
C ALA A 66 -2.86 15.47 -5.21
N SER A 67 -4.07 15.86 -5.65
CA SER A 67 -5.24 16.05 -4.80
C SER A 67 -5.67 14.75 -4.14
N LEU A 68 -5.75 13.65 -4.89
CA LEU A 68 -6.05 12.32 -4.34
C LEU A 68 -5.00 11.86 -3.33
N ALA A 69 -3.71 12.16 -3.54
CA ALA A 69 -2.67 11.88 -2.55
C ALA A 69 -2.92 12.66 -1.24
N GLY A 70 -3.23 13.96 -1.33
CA GLY A 70 -3.56 14.78 -0.17
C GLY A 70 -4.78 14.26 0.60
N LEU A 71 -5.85 13.91 -0.11
CA LEU A 71 -7.06 13.33 0.48
C LEU A 71 -6.80 11.96 1.10
N SER A 72 -6.04 11.11 0.43
CA SER A 72 -5.64 9.78 0.93
C SER A 72 -4.86 9.87 2.23
N LEU A 73 -3.88 10.77 2.27
CA LEU A 73 -3.07 11.01 3.47
C LEU A 73 -3.95 11.55 4.60
N GLY A 74 -4.73 12.60 4.33
CA GLY A 74 -5.58 13.26 5.32
C GLY A 74 -6.60 12.32 5.94
N THR A 75 -7.31 11.53 5.13
CA THR A 75 -8.32 10.58 5.61
C THR A 75 -7.70 9.42 6.41
N THR A 76 -6.67 8.77 5.87
CA THR A 76 -6.04 7.61 6.54
C THR A 76 -5.39 8.00 7.87
N TRP A 77 -4.68 9.14 7.90
CA TRP A 77 -3.99 9.61 9.11
C TRP A 77 -4.93 10.22 10.14
N TYR A 78 -6.03 10.86 9.72
CA TYR A 78 -7.06 11.29 10.66
C TYR A 78 -7.54 10.11 11.51
N TYR A 79 -7.89 8.99 10.88
CA TYR A 79 -8.32 7.79 11.60
C TYR A 79 -7.19 7.06 12.31
N MET A 80 -5.95 7.11 11.80
CA MET A 80 -4.78 6.59 12.52
C MET A 80 -4.56 7.32 13.84
N PHE A 81 -4.63 8.67 13.84
CA PHE A 81 -4.54 9.46 15.07
C PHE A 81 -5.73 9.22 16.00
N ALA A 82 -6.94 9.06 15.46
CA ALA A 82 -8.11 8.67 16.24
C ALA A 82 -7.91 7.29 16.90
N PHE A 83 -7.27 6.35 16.20
CA PHE A 83 -6.91 5.05 16.76
C PHE A 83 -5.86 5.16 17.86
N PHE A 84 -4.81 5.97 17.68
CA PHE A 84 -3.82 6.23 18.72
C PHE A 84 -4.47 6.84 19.97
N ALA A 85 -5.37 7.81 19.80
CA ALA A 85 -6.12 8.38 20.90
C ALA A 85 -7.01 7.33 21.58
N HIS A 86 -7.71 6.49 20.82
CA HIS A 86 -8.54 5.42 21.35
C HIS A 86 -7.73 4.39 22.17
N SER A 87 -6.62 3.91 21.63
CA SER A 87 -5.73 2.97 22.32
C SER A 87 -5.14 3.58 23.60
N TYR A 88 -4.73 4.86 23.55
CA TYR A 88 -4.22 5.56 24.73
C TYR A 88 -5.28 5.70 25.82
N LEU A 89 -6.51 6.09 25.47
CA LEU A 89 -7.61 6.23 26.43
C LEU A 89 -8.00 4.89 27.06
N ASN A 90 -8.05 3.81 26.27
CA ASN A 90 -8.32 2.47 26.78
C ASN A 90 -7.22 2.00 27.74
N TRP A 91 -5.96 2.22 27.37
CA TRP A 91 -4.81 1.94 28.24
C TRP A 91 -4.91 2.77 29.53
N ALA A 92 -5.12 4.08 29.45
CA ALA A 92 -5.22 4.95 30.61
C ALA A 92 -6.36 4.53 31.56
N ALA A 93 -7.52 4.14 31.02
CA ALA A 93 -8.63 3.62 31.82
C ALA A 93 -8.28 2.30 32.54
N SER A 94 -7.49 1.42 31.91
CA SER A 94 -7.01 0.19 32.54
C SER A 94 -5.97 0.41 33.65
N GLN A 95 -5.29 1.56 33.65
CA GLN A 95 -4.25 1.93 34.60
C GLN A 95 -4.76 2.80 35.76
N LEU A 96 -6.07 2.99 35.88
CA LEU A 96 -6.70 3.87 36.88
C LEU A 96 -6.23 3.57 38.33
N LEU A 97 -5.89 2.31 38.62
CA LEU A 97 -5.42 1.87 39.93
C LEU A 97 -3.95 2.25 40.22
N ILE A 98 -3.11 2.42 39.19
CA ILE A 98 -1.72 2.87 39.29
C ILE A 98 -1.64 4.41 39.31
N ASP A 99 -2.51 5.08 38.54
CA ASP A 99 -2.58 6.54 38.47
C ASP A 99 -3.13 7.19 39.76
N LEU A 100 -4.01 6.51 40.52
CA LEU A 100 -4.44 6.97 41.85
C LEU A 100 -3.30 7.01 42.88
N ALA A 101 -2.24 6.20 42.68
CA ALA A 101 -1.11 6.13 43.61
C ALA A 101 0.01 7.13 43.29
N ASN A 102 0.12 7.64 42.04
CA ASN A 102 1.27 8.43 41.57
C ASN A 102 0.86 9.64 40.71
N SER A 103 0.24 10.64 41.34
CA SER A 103 -0.22 11.90 40.73
C SER A 103 0.88 12.81 40.13
N GLN A 104 2.15 12.41 40.18
CA GLN A 104 3.31 13.19 39.69
C GLN A 104 4.02 12.61 38.46
N THR A 105 3.45 11.59 37.81
CA THR A 105 4.06 11.01 36.59
C THR A 105 3.90 11.94 35.38
N GLY A 106 5.01 12.38 34.79
CA GLY A 106 5.01 13.27 33.64
C GLY A 106 4.43 12.64 32.36
N THR A 107 3.82 13.45 31.49
CA THR A 107 3.13 13.00 30.26
C THR A 107 4.00 12.13 29.34
N LEU A 108 5.29 12.45 29.19
CA LEU A 108 6.19 11.66 28.35
C LEU A 108 6.41 10.25 28.89
N PHE A 109 6.47 10.10 30.20
CA PHE A 109 6.60 8.80 30.84
C PHE A 109 5.31 7.97 30.65
N LYS A 110 4.14 8.60 30.76
CA LYS A 110 2.85 7.95 30.45
C LYS A 110 2.76 7.48 29.00
N LEU A 111 3.21 8.32 28.06
CA LEU A 111 3.25 7.95 26.63
C LEU A 111 4.23 6.80 26.35
N GLU A 112 5.40 6.80 26.97
CA GLU A 112 6.35 5.70 26.85
C GLU A 112 5.75 4.40 27.40
N LEU A 113 5.14 4.45 28.59
CA LEU A 113 4.51 3.29 29.21
C LEU A 113 3.32 2.76 28.39
N TRP A 114 2.53 3.66 27.80
CA TRP A 114 1.49 3.29 26.83
C TRP A 114 2.11 2.57 25.64
N LEU A 115 3.09 3.15 24.95
CA LEU A 115 3.68 2.56 23.74
C LEU A 115 4.43 1.24 24.01
N GLN A 116 4.98 1.06 25.21
CA GLN A 116 5.60 -0.21 25.60
C GLN A 116 4.57 -1.34 25.78
N ASN A 117 3.40 -1.01 26.33
CA ASN A 117 2.36 -2.00 26.63
C ASN A 117 1.42 -2.22 25.45
N ALA A 118 1.06 -1.16 24.74
CA ALA A 118 0.22 -1.19 23.57
C ALA A 118 1.03 -1.72 22.38
N LYS A 119 0.81 -2.99 22.03
CA LYS A 119 1.32 -3.55 20.78
C LYS A 119 0.49 -3.00 19.61
N LEU A 120 0.56 -1.69 19.37
CA LEU A 120 -0.35 -0.92 18.50
C LEU A 120 -0.61 -1.57 17.15
N PHE A 121 0.44 -2.05 16.49
CA PHE A 121 0.30 -2.72 15.19
C PHE A 121 -0.50 -4.02 15.30
N ARG A 122 -0.21 -4.83 16.33
CA ARG A 122 -0.93 -6.09 16.58
C ARG A 122 -2.39 -5.81 16.96
N GLU A 123 -2.62 -4.86 17.87
CA GLU A 123 -3.94 -4.44 18.33
C GLU A 123 -4.80 -3.95 17.15
N ALA A 124 -4.26 -3.07 16.31
CA ALA A 124 -4.94 -2.58 15.11
C ALA A 124 -5.32 -3.74 14.19
N TRP A 125 -4.36 -4.61 13.86
CA TRP A 125 -4.59 -5.69 12.91
C TRP A 125 -5.50 -6.80 13.44
N GLU A 126 -5.43 -7.15 14.73
CA GLU A 126 -6.40 -8.07 15.36
C GLU A 126 -7.80 -7.46 15.32
N THR A 127 -7.95 -6.16 15.61
CA THR A 127 -9.25 -5.47 15.60
C THR A 127 -9.90 -5.45 14.22
N VAL A 128 -9.13 -5.17 13.15
CA VAL A 128 -9.70 -5.06 11.79
C VAL A 128 -10.04 -6.40 11.15
N ILE A 129 -9.62 -7.52 11.73
CA ILE A 129 -9.96 -8.86 11.24
C ILE A 129 -10.83 -9.67 12.22
N GLU A 130 -11.11 -9.11 13.40
CA GLU A 130 -11.83 -9.76 14.49
C GLU A 130 -13.18 -10.32 14.05
N THR A 131 -13.92 -9.56 13.25
CA THR A 131 -15.21 -9.98 12.69
C THR A 131 -15.11 -10.15 11.18
N ARG A 132 -15.94 -11.03 10.63
CA ARG A 132 -15.98 -11.26 9.18
C ARG A 132 -16.34 -10.01 8.40
N ALA A 133 -17.21 -9.15 8.97
CA ALA A 133 -17.59 -7.89 8.35
C ALA A 133 -16.44 -6.87 8.34
N ARG A 134 -15.64 -6.80 9.42
CA ARG A 134 -14.42 -5.98 9.45
C ARG A 134 -13.36 -6.52 8.48
N PHE A 135 -13.17 -7.83 8.42
CA PHE A 135 -12.29 -8.47 7.46
C PHE A 135 -12.75 -8.28 6.01
N TRP A 136 -14.05 -8.24 5.74
CA TRP A 136 -14.58 -7.96 4.41
C TRP A 136 -14.11 -6.61 3.86
N TRP A 137 -13.99 -5.61 4.72
CA TRP A 137 -13.40 -4.31 4.38
C TRP A 137 -11.88 -4.36 4.38
N SER A 138 -11.28 -4.72 5.51
CA SER A 138 -9.84 -4.61 5.72
C SER A 138 -9.06 -5.58 4.84
N GLY A 139 -9.58 -6.78 4.58
CA GLY A 139 -8.94 -7.80 3.74
C GLY A 139 -8.70 -7.35 2.30
N GLN A 140 -9.50 -6.38 1.80
CA GLN A 140 -9.30 -5.80 0.47
C GLN A 140 -7.97 -5.05 0.35
N ILE A 141 -7.40 -4.54 1.46
CA ILE A 141 -6.09 -3.88 1.39
C ILE A 141 -4.98 -4.86 1.00
N PHE A 142 -5.07 -6.13 1.41
CA PHE A 142 -4.12 -7.16 1.00
C PHE A 142 -4.21 -7.45 -0.51
N LEU A 143 -5.43 -7.41 -1.05
CA LEU A 143 -5.68 -7.55 -2.49
C LEU A 143 -5.21 -6.31 -3.25
N TRP A 144 -5.39 -5.11 -2.73
CA TRP A 144 -4.87 -3.91 -3.37
C TRP A 144 -3.34 -3.88 -3.39
N THR A 145 -2.71 -4.14 -2.25
CA THR A 145 -1.24 -4.14 -2.12
C THR A 145 -0.56 -5.15 -3.03
N THR A 146 -1.10 -6.36 -3.12
CA THR A 146 -0.53 -7.42 -3.96
C THR A 146 -0.58 -7.08 -5.44
N GLY A 147 -1.72 -6.57 -5.93
CA GLY A 147 -1.85 -6.15 -7.32
C GLY A 147 -1.01 -4.90 -7.62
N TRP A 148 -1.01 -3.95 -6.69
CA TRP A 148 -0.22 -2.73 -6.80
C TRP A 148 1.29 -3.00 -6.79
N SER A 149 1.78 -3.98 -6.03
CA SER A 149 3.19 -4.39 -6.04
C SER A 149 3.67 -4.77 -7.44
N VAL A 150 2.92 -5.63 -8.13
CA VAL A 150 3.24 -6.03 -9.51
C VAL A 150 3.18 -4.82 -10.44
N PHE A 151 2.13 -4.01 -10.35
CA PHE A 151 1.98 -2.80 -11.16
C PHE A 151 3.15 -1.83 -10.95
N LEU A 152 3.54 -1.58 -9.70
CA LEU A 152 4.66 -0.74 -9.30
C LEU A 152 5.96 -1.22 -9.96
N GLY A 153 6.26 -2.52 -9.86
CA GLY A 153 7.44 -3.12 -10.48
C GLY A 153 7.46 -2.97 -11.99
N VAL A 154 6.33 -3.30 -12.65
CA VAL A 154 6.15 -3.18 -14.10
C VAL A 154 6.42 -1.75 -14.58
N MET A 155 5.71 -0.78 -13.99
CA MET A 155 5.77 0.59 -14.44
C MET A 155 7.09 1.26 -14.09
N ALA A 156 7.68 0.92 -12.93
CA ALA A 156 8.99 1.45 -12.58
C ALA A 156 10.08 1.01 -13.56
N ARG A 157 10.07 -0.26 -13.98
CA ARG A 157 11.02 -0.76 -14.99
C ARG A 157 10.75 -0.14 -16.36
N ARG A 158 9.48 -0.05 -16.77
CA ARG A 158 9.09 0.55 -18.07
C ARG A 158 9.50 2.02 -18.17
N PHE A 159 9.26 2.81 -17.13
CA PHE A 159 9.55 4.25 -17.10
C PHE A 159 10.89 4.62 -16.44
N LYS A 160 11.74 3.62 -16.17
CA LYS A 160 13.07 3.79 -15.54
C LYS A 160 12.98 4.68 -14.29
N ILE A 161 12.00 4.41 -13.42
CA ILE A 161 11.80 5.11 -12.16
C ILE A 161 12.77 4.51 -11.14
N PRO A 162 13.73 5.28 -10.60
CA PRO A 162 14.69 4.77 -9.62
C PRO A 162 14.01 4.56 -8.27
N HIS A 163 14.55 3.63 -7.47
CA HIS A 163 14.10 3.37 -6.09
C HIS A 163 12.60 3.11 -5.95
N ALA A 164 11.99 2.32 -6.85
CA ALA A 164 10.57 1.96 -6.78
C ALA A 164 10.17 1.35 -5.44
N TRP A 165 11.09 0.61 -4.81
CA TRP A 165 10.93 0.05 -3.47
C TRP A 165 10.55 1.12 -2.42
N ALA A 166 10.97 2.37 -2.59
CA ALA A 166 10.65 3.46 -1.66
C ALA A 166 9.16 3.79 -1.67
N TYR A 167 8.48 3.66 -2.82
CA TYR A 167 7.02 3.79 -2.88
C TYR A 167 6.36 2.62 -2.16
N MET A 168 6.82 1.39 -2.37
CA MET A 168 6.32 0.20 -1.66
C MET A 168 6.45 0.36 -0.14
N LEU A 169 7.62 0.79 0.33
CA LEU A 169 7.86 1.06 1.75
C LEU A 169 6.96 2.18 2.28
N LEU A 170 6.83 3.28 1.52
CA LEU A 170 5.92 4.38 1.86
C LEU A 170 4.47 3.89 1.99
N GLY A 171 4.05 2.98 1.11
CA GLY A 171 2.74 2.34 1.19
C GLY A 171 2.57 1.56 2.50
N GLN A 172 3.54 0.74 2.87
CA GLN A 172 3.46 -0.10 4.08
C GLN A 172 3.51 0.70 5.39
N ILE A 173 4.14 1.88 5.41
CA ILE A 173 4.29 2.68 6.65
C ILE A 173 3.40 3.93 6.71
N VAL A 174 2.75 4.34 5.63
CA VAL A 174 1.89 5.53 5.61
C VAL A 174 0.47 5.16 5.24
N ALA A 175 0.26 4.85 3.96
CA ALA A 175 -1.01 4.44 3.38
C ALA A 175 -0.75 4.00 1.94
N ILE A 176 -1.43 2.96 1.48
CA ILE A 176 -1.24 2.41 0.13
C ILE A 176 -1.77 3.39 -0.91
N SER A 177 -2.96 3.96 -0.69
CA SER A 177 -3.56 4.94 -1.59
C SER A 177 -2.69 6.18 -1.75
N PHE A 178 -2.06 6.67 -0.68
CA PHE A 178 -1.13 7.80 -0.74
C PHE A 178 0.09 7.47 -1.63
N ALA A 179 0.74 6.34 -1.39
CA ALA A 179 1.89 5.90 -2.18
C ALA A 179 1.52 5.63 -3.65
N GLN A 180 0.34 5.05 -3.90
CA GLN A 180 -0.19 4.79 -5.23
C GLN A 180 -0.40 6.09 -6.03
N ASN A 181 -1.02 7.10 -5.41
CA ASN A 181 -1.23 8.41 -6.04
C ASN A 181 0.08 9.13 -6.36
N LEU A 182 1.05 9.13 -5.43
CA LEU A 182 2.38 9.67 -5.70
C LEU A 182 3.08 8.92 -6.83
N PHE A 183 2.97 7.60 -6.87
CA PHE A 183 3.57 6.81 -7.94
C PHE A 183 2.91 7.08 -9.31
N TYR A 184 1.59 7.26 -9.37
CA TYR A 184 0.90 7.68 -10.59
C TYR A 184 1.36 9.06 -11.06
N ALA A 185 1.50 10.02 -10.15
CA ALA A 185 2.09 11.32 -10.45
C ALA A 185 3.53 11.16 -11.01
N THR A 186 4.33 10.27 -10.41
CA THR A 186 5.68 9.94 -10.91
C THR A 186 5.65 9.35 -12.31
N ILE A 187 4.71 8.45 -12.63
CA ILE A 187 4.54 7.91 -13.99
C ILE A 187 4.23 9.04 -14.98
N LEU A 188 3.29 9.93 -14.65
CA LEU A 188 2.90 11.03 -15.53
C LEU A 188 4.09 11.93 -15.88
N VAL A 189 4.92 12.27 -14.89
CA VAL A 189 6.14 13.07 -15.11
C VAL A 189 7.30 12.27 -15.74
N SER A 190 7.18 10.95 -15.83
CA SER A 190 8.21 10.06 -16.42
C SER A 190 7.88 9.59 -17.84
N ARG A 191 6.64 9.77 -18.31
CA ARG A 191 6.24 9.49 -19.69
C ARG A 191 6.92 10.48 -20.64
N SER A 192 7.99 10.09 -21.33
CA SER A 192 8.54 10.88 -22.44
C SER A 192 7.61 10.77 -23.65
N GLN A 193 7.16 11.89 -24.21
CA GLN A 193 6.52 11.86 -25.53
C GLN A 193 7.58 11.58 -26.60
N PRO A 194 7.28 10.79 -27.64
CA PRO A 194 8.16 10.71 -28.79
C PRO A 194 8.33 12.11 -29.39
N PRO A 195 9.54 12.50 -29.83
CA PRO A 195 9.77 13.82 -30.37
C PRO A 195 8.81 14.09 -31.52
N VAL A 196 8.02 15.16 -31.41
CA VAL A 196 7.19 15.67 -32.50
C VAL A 196 8.12 15.86 -33.70
N LYS A 197 7.84 15.18 -34.82
CA LYS A 197 8.63 15.25 -36.05
C LYS A 197 8.69 16.70 -36.55
N ARG A 198 9.67 17.46 -36.09
CA ARG A 198 9.96 18.80 -36.57
C ARG A 198 10.93 18.69 -37.75
N GLY A 199 10.36 18.47 -38.93
CA GLY A 199 11.04 18.66 -40.22
C GLY A 199 11.86 17.47 -40.72
N ASN A 200 11.67 17.17 -42.01
CA ASN A 200 12.39 16.23 -42.87
C ASN A 200 13.93 16.29 -42.76
N ARG A 201 14.53 15.74 -41.71
CA ARG A 201 15.93 15.29 -41.75
C ARG A 201 16.03 13.85 -41.32
N MET A 202 16.63 13.07 -42.21
CA MET A 202 16.86 11.63 -42.10
C MET A 202 17.41 11.23 -40.72
N ALA A 203 16.54 10.75 -39.84
CA ALA A 203 16.94 9.91 -38.72
C ALA A 203 17.06 8.46 -39.22
N LYS A 204 18.04 8.20 -40.10
CA LYS A 204 18.28 6.85 -40.63
C LYS A 204 19.19 5.98 -39.75
N ASN A 205 19.68 6.49 -38.62
CA ASN A 205 20.46 5.73 -37.65
C ASN A 205 19.90 5.90 -36.22
N VAL A 206 18.61 5.67 -36.04
CA VAL A 206 18.14 5.24 -34.72
C VAL A 206 18.63 3.81 -34.57
N VAL A 207 19.80 3.66 -33.95
CA VAL A 207 20.19 2.39 -33.33
C VAL A 207 18.95 1.96 -32.55
N ARG A 208 18.24 0.94 -33.05
CA ARG A 208 17.17 0.28 -32.31
C ARG A 208 17.89 -0.28 -31.10
N ASP A 209 17.92 0.48 -30.01
CA ASP A 209 18.36 -0.03 -28.72
C ASP A 209 17.62 -1.37 -28.56
N PRO A 210 18.36 -2.48 -28.39
CA PRO A 210 17.75 -3.79 -28.33
C PRO A 210 16.69 -3.71 -27.25
N VAL A 211 15.44 -3.97 -27.61
CA VAL A 211 14.27 -3.90 -26.74
C VAL A 211 14.63 -4.64 -25.46
N VAL A 212 15.04 -3.87 -24.44
CA VAL A 212 15.44 -4.43 -23.15
C VAL A 212 14.12 -4.88 -22.56
N ALA A 213 13.88 -6.19 -22.59
CA ALA A 213 12.71 -6.78 -21.99
C ALA A 213 12.68 -6.33 -20.52
N TRP A 214 11.78 -5.40 -20.20
CA TRP A 214 11.57 -4.87 -18.86
C TRP A 214 10.82 -5.87 -17.97
N SER A 215 10.53 -7.07 -18.47
CA SER A 215 9.86 -8.14 -17.74
C SER A 215 10.85 -9.17 -17.18
N PRO A 216 10.86 -9.40 -15.87
CA PRO A 216 11.56 -10.55 -15.29
C PRO A 216 10.83 -11.87 -15.61
N SER A 217 11.42 -12.98 -15.15
CA SER A 217 10.79 -14.31 -15.20
C SER A 217 9.41 -14.31 -14.52
N VAL A 218 8.45 -15.01 -15.11
CA VAL A 218 7.05 -15.12 -14.59
C VAL A 218 7.05 -15.59 -13.15
N TYR A 219 7.87 -16.59 -12.83
CA TYR A 219 7.87 -17.23 -11.52
C TYR A 219 8.30 -16.27 -10.40
N LEU A 220 9.23 -15.34 -10.69
CA LEU A 220 9.72 -14.38 -9.70
C LEU A 220 8.66 -13.35 -9.28
N GLU A 221 7.62 -13.15 -10.10
CA GLU A 221 6.50 -12.27 -9.77
C GLU A 221 5.26 -13.07 -9.32
N ALA A 222 5.00 -14.21 -9.96
CA ALA A 222 3.82 -15.02 -9.68
C ALA A 222 3.88 -15.73 -8.32
N ILE A 223 5.05 -16.23 -7.89
CA ILE A 223 5.19 -16.93 -6.61
C ILE A 223 4.90 -15.99 -5.42
N PRO A 224 5.52 -14.79 -5.33
CA PRO A 224 5.19 -13.81 -4.29
C PRO A 224 3.70 -13.47 -4.25
N VAL A 225 3.08 -13.26 -5.41
CA VAL A 225 1.65 -12.97 -5.51
C VAL A 225 0.80 -14.13 -4.99
N ALA A 226 1.10 -15.36 -5.39
CA ALA A 226 0.36 -16.54 -4.95
C ALA A 226 0.45 -16.73 -3.44
N ILE A 227 1.66 -16.60 -2.86
CA ILE A 227 1.85 -16.70 -1.41
C ILE A 227 1.07 -15.59 -0.68
N SER A 228 1.10 -14.34 -1.16
CA SER A 228 0.35 -13.24 -0.55
C SER A 228 -1.17 -13.43 -0.62
N LEU A 229 -1.69 -13.98 -1.73
CA LEU A 229 -3.12 -14.29 -1.86
C LEU A 229 -3.55 -15.42 -0.92
N ILE A 230 -2.74 -16.49 -0.81
CA ILE A 230 -2.97 -17.56 0.16
C ILE A 230 -2.93 -17.00 1.59
N GLY A 231 -1.93 -16.16 1.90
CA GLY A 231 -1.82 -15.48 3.18
C GLY A 231 -3.09 -14.69 3.51
N THR A 232 -3.63 -13.94 2.54
CA THR A 232 -4.86 -13.15 2.71
C THR A 232 -6.04 -14.02 3.14
N VAL A 233 -6.22 -15.19 2.53
CA VAL A 233 -7.30 -16.13 2.87
C VAL A 233 -7.11 -16.72 4.27
N LEU A 234 -5.87 -16.96 4.68
CA LEU A 234 -5.55 -17.62 5.97
C LEU A 234 -5.52 -16.66 7.17
N VAL A 235 -5.37 -15.35 6.94
CA VAL A 235 -5.22 -14.33 8.00
C VAL A 235 -6.32 -14.40 9.07
N PRO A 236 -7.62 -14.45 8.74
CA PRO A 236 -8.67 -14.53 9.75
C PRO A 236 -8.57 -15.77 10.63
N SER A 237 -8.17 -16.92 10.06
CA SER A 237 -8.07 -18.19 10.77
C SER A 237 -6.95 -18.22 11.81
N VAL A 238 -5.98 -17.31 11.71
CA VAL A 238 -4.82 -17.26 12.62
C VAL A 238 -4.80 -16.03 13.53
N ALA A 239 -5.82 -15.18 13.48
CA ALA A 239 -5.89 -13.87 14.15
C ALA A 239 -5.48 -13.91 15.64
N HIS A 240 -5.94 -14.94 16.37
CA HIS A 240 -5.69 -15.08 17.81
C HIS A 240 -4.54 -16.04 18.15
N THR A 241 -3.70 -16.38 17.16
CA THR A 241 -2.58 -17.32 17.34
C THR A 241 -1.25 -16.59 17.40
N LYS A 242 -0.21 -17.25 17.94
CA LYS A 242 1.16 -16.74 17.92
C LYS A 242 1.73 -16.54 16.50
N TYR A 243 1.12 -17.15 15.49
CA TYR A 243 1.55 -17.08 14.10
C TYR A 243 1.01 -15.86 13.35
N PHE A 244 0.06 -15.12 13.94
CA PHE A 244 -0.62 -14.00 13.29
C PHE A 244 0.36 -12.98 12.69
N MET A 245 1.28 -12.48 13.52
CA MET A 245 2.26 -11.49 13.11
C MET A 245 3.21 -12.00 12.02
N LEU A 246 3.58 -13.29 12.10
CA LEU A 246 4.44 -13.90 11.08
C LEU A 246 3.71 -14.01 9.74
N LEU A 247 2.44 -14.42 9.76
CA LEU A 247 1.64 -14.51 8.54
C LEU A 247 1.43 -13.14 7.89
N LEU A 248 1.28 -12.07 8.67
CA LEU A 248 1.24 -10.70 8.14
C LEU A 248 2.59 -10.25 7.59
N LEU A 249 3.70 -10.58 8.26
CA LEU A 249 5.05 -10.13 7.86
C LEU A 249 5.48 -10.70 6.50
N ILE A 250 5.12 -11.94 6.18
CA ILE A 250 5.55 -12.62 4.94
C ILE A 250 5.11 -11.81 3.69
N PRO A 251 3.82 -11.47 3.50
CA PRO A 251 3.40 -10.60 2.41
C PRO A 251 4.13 -9.26 2.38
N HIS A 252 4.35 -8.60 3.53
CA HIS A 252 5.05 -7.31 3.58
C HIS A 252 6.45 -7.39 2.96
N LEU A 253 7.18 -8.48 3.18
CA LEU A 253 8.49 -8.71 2.55
C LEU A 253 8.36 -9.08 1.07
N LEU A 254 7.43 -9.96 0.73
CA LEU A 254 7.23 -10.46 -0.64
C LEU A 254 6.79 -9.34 -1.61
N LEU A 255 6.03 -8.36 -1.13
CA LEU A 255 5.56 -7.22 -1.92
C LEU A 255 6.70 -6.34 -2.44
N PHE A 256 7.91 -6.42 -1.89
CA PHE A 256 9.07 -5.68 -2.42
C PHE A 256 9.67 -6.33 -3.67
N ILE A 257 9.44 -7.62 -3.90
CA ILE A 257 10.12 -8.37 -4.95
C ILE A 257 9.92 -7.71 -6.33
N PRO A 258 8.69 -7.43 -6.80
CA PRO A 258 8.49 -6.76 -8.08
C PRO A 258 9.19 -5.41 -8.19
N ALA A 259 9.30 -4.64 -7.11
CA ALA A 259 9.92 -3.32 -7.10
C ALA A 259 11.46 -3.35 -7.14
N ILE A 260 12.08 -4.46 -6.71
CA ILE A 260 13.54 -4.62 -6.66
C ILE A 260 14.07 -5.43 -7.86
N LEU A 261 13.25 -6.29 -8.47
CA LEU A 261 13.64 -7.10 -9.62
C LEU A 261 14.21 -6.23 -10.75
N ARG A 262 15.42 -6.57 -11.19
CA ARG A 262 16.07 -6.00 -12.38
C ARG A 262 16.10 -7.05 -13.48
N PRO A 263 15.84 -6.68 -14.75
CA PRO A 263 16.02 -7.61 -15.85
C PRO A 263 17.51 -7.96 -16.00
N SER A 264 17.87 -9.22 -15.77
CA SER A 264 19.24 -9.71 -15.97
C SER A 264 19.57 -9.87 -17.47
N ARG A 265 20.80 -9.51 -17.86
CA ARG A 265 21.33 -9.71 -19.23
C ARG A 265 21.45 -11.19 -19.63
N SER A 266 21.55 -12.12 -18.67
CA SER A 266 21.58 -13.56 -19.01
C SER A 266 20.20 -14.06 -19.44
N TRP A 267 19.14 -13.58 -18.79
CA TRP A 267 17.76 -13.97 -19.08
C TRP A 267 17.24 -13.40 -20.39
N SER A 268 17.75 -12.23 -20.81
CA SER A 268 17.38 -11.64 -22.07
C SER A 268 17.76 -12.50 -23.27
N ARG A 269 18.80 -13.34 -23.21
CA ARG A 269 19.23 -14.11 -24.39
C ARG A 269 18.26 -15.26 -24.74
N GLU A 270 17.74 -15.92 -23.71
CA GLU A 270 16.80 -17.04 -23.83
C GLU A 270 15.34 -16.53 -23.97
N SER A 271 15.01 -15.43 -23.29
CA SER A 271 13.72 -14.75 -23.44
C SER A 271 13.59 -13.97 -24.75
N GLN A 272 14.68 -13.44 -25.33
CA GLN A 272 14.67 -12.80 -26.66
C GLN A 272 14.46 -13.82 -27.78
N ALA A 273 14.80 -15.10 -27.56
CA ALA A 273 14.56 -16.17 -28.53
C ALA A 273 13.10 -16.66 -28.55
N GLN A 274 12.34 -16.47 -27.45
CA GLN A 274 10.95 -16.94 -27.32
C GLN A 274 9.89 -15.84 -27.15
N VAL A 275 10.23 -14.67 -26.61
CA VAL A 275 9.29 -13.58 -26.33
C VAL A 275 9.46 -12.49 -27.38
N GLY A 276 8.83 -12.71 -28.52
CA GLY A 276 8.70 -11.72 -29.57
C GLY A 276 7.96 -10.47 -29.08
N THR A 277 8.58 -9.30 -29.30
CA THR A 277 7.98 -7.95 -29.28
C THR A 277 7.46 -7.43 -27.92
N GLU A 278 7.53 -6.11 -27.72
CA GLU A 278 6.93 -5.39 -26.56
C GLU A 278 5.46 -5.77 -26.34
N GLU A 279 4.76 -6.04 -27.44
CA GLU A 279 3.36 -6.48 -27.47
C GLU A 279 3.14 -7.83 -26.77
N GLY A 280 4.10 -8.77 -26.87
CA GLY A 280 4.03 -10.06 -26.18
C GLY A 280 4.13 -9.91 -24.67
N VAL A 281 5.06 -9.07 -24.21
CA VAL A 281 5.22 -8.74 -22.79
C VAL A 281 3.96 -8.06 -22.24
N LEU A 282 3.41 -7.10 -22.97
CA LEU A 282 2.18 -6.43 -22.56
C LEU A 282 1.00 -7.39 -22.46
N ARG A 283 0.80 -8.24 -23.47
CA ARG A 283 -0.26 -9.27 -23.48
C ARG A 283 -0.14 -10.20 -22.27
N ARG A 284 1.07 -10.60 -21.89
CA ARG A 284 1.34 -11.41 -20.69
C ARG A 284 0.86 -10.70 -19.42
N TYR A 285 1.25 -9.44 -19.19
CA TYR A 285 0.80 -8.71 -17.99
C TYR A 285 -0.70 -8.45 -17.97
N VAL A 286 -1.30 -8.08 -19.11
CA VAL A 286 -2.76 -7.92 -19.19
C VAL A 286 -3.46 -9.24 -18.83
N THR A 287 -2.97 -10.37 -19.33
CA THR A 287 -3.51 -11.69 -18.99
C THR A 287 -3.29 -12.03 -17.52
N GLY A 288 -2.11 -11.74 -16.98
CA GLY A 288 -1.79 -11.92 -15.56
C GLY A 288 -2.71 -11.10 -14.65
N PHE A 289 -2.92 -9.81 -14.94
CA PHE A 289 -3.85 -8.95 -14.20
C PHE A 289 -5.29 -9.44 -14.30
N LYS A 290 -5.74 -9.99 -15.44
CA LYS A 290 -7.08 -10.60 -15.55
C LYS A 290 -7.24 -11.78 -14.59
N TRP A 291 -6.29 -12.71 -14.57
CA TRP A 291 -6.32 -13.85 -13.64
C TRP A 291 -6.23 -13.41 -12.18
N TYR A 292 -5.37 -12.43 -11.90
CA TYR A 292 -5.26 -11.81 -10.59
C TYR A 292 -6.60 -11.21 -10.14
N THR A 293 -7.24 -10.39 -10.98
CA THR A 293 -8.56 -9.81 -10.69
C THR A 293 -9.61 -10.89 -10.47
N ALA A 294 -9.62 -11.97 -11.27
CA ALA A 294 -10.53 -13.09 -11.07
C ALA A 294 -10.33 -13.76 -9.69
N ALA A 295 -9.08 -13.95 -9.27
CA ALA A 295 -8.76 -14.47 -7.94
C ALA A 295 -9.21 -13.52 -6.82
N CYS A 296 -8.99 -12.21 -6.96
CA CYS A 296 -9.48 -11.21 -6.01
C CYS A 296 -11.01 -11.22 -5.90
N VAL A 297 -11.72 -11.31 -7.02
CA VAL A 297 -13.18 -11.41 -7.06
C VAL A 297 -13.64 -12.69 -6.35
N ALA A 298 -12.99 -13.83 -6.58
CA ALA A 298 -13.32 -15.07 -5.90
C ALA A 298 -13.10 -14.98 -4.38
N ILE A 299 -11.99 -14.39 -3.93
CA ILE A 299 -11.71 -14.16 -2.50
C ILE A 299 -12.76 -13.21 -1.89
N GLN A 300 -13.11 -12.13 -2.58
CA GLN A 300 -14.12 -11.17 -2.10
C GLN A 300 -15.52 -11.80 -2.08
N ALA A 301 -15.86 -12.62 -3.07
CA ALA A 301 -17.12 -13.37 -3.09
C ALA A 301 -17.19 -14.37 -1.93
N HIS A 302 -16.09 -15.08 -1.64
CA HIS A 302 -16.00 -15.96 -0.49
C HIS A 302 -16.18 -15.19 0.83
N SER A 303 -15.49 -14.06 1.00
CA SER A 303 -15.66 -13.19 2.17
C SER A 303 -17.11 -12.70 2.31
N THR A 304 -17.74 -12.30 1.21
CA THR A 304 -19.16 -11.89 1.17
C THR A 304 -20.09 -13.01 1.62
N PHE A 305 -19.85 -14.23 1.13
CA PHE A 305 -20.60 -15.42 1.54
C PHE A 305 -20.48 -15.68 3.04
N LEU A 306 -19.27 -15.57 3.59
CA LEU A 306 -19.03 -15.79 5.02
C LEU A 306 -19.73 -14.73 5.90
N VAL A 307 -19.81 -13.48 5.45
CA VAL A 307 -20.56 -12.43 6.16
C VAL A 307 -22.06 -12.69 6.12
N LEU A 308 -22.60 -13.11 4.96
CA LEU A 308 -24.01 -13.48 4.87
C LEU A 308 -24.36 -14.63 5.81
N GLN A 309 -23.50 -15.65 5.88
CA GLN A 309 -23.67 -16.78 6.77
C GLN A 309 -23.71 -16.36 8.24
N ASP A 310 -22.82 -15.46 8.67
CA ASP A 310 -22.81 -14.95 10.06
C ASP A 310 -24.07 -14.17 10.42
N ASN A 311 -24.70 -13.53 9.44
CA ASN A 311 -25.96 -12.81 9.63
C ASN A 311 -27.20 -13.71 9.49
N GLY A 312 -27.02 -15.03 9.32
CA GLY A 312 -28.13 -15.98 9.10
C GLY A 312 -28.88 -15.75 7.78
N LEU A 313 -28.25 -15.08 6.80
CA LEU A 313 -28.88 -14.71 5.54
C LEU A 313 -28.52 -15.68 4.41
N THR A 314 -29.50 -16.04 3.58
CA THR A 314 -29.29 -16.80 2.35
C THR A 314 -28.75 -15.91 1.22
N MET A 315 -28.01 -16.48 0.28
CA MET A 315 -27.59 -15.81 -0.96
C MET A 315 -28.81 -15.44 -1.82
N GLY A 316 -29.25 -14.18 -1.73
CA GLY A 316 -30.39 -13.65 -2.48
C GLY A 316 -30.30 -12.13 -2.59
N ALA A 317 -31.00 -11.56 -3.57
CA ALA A 317 -30.94 -10.12 -3.86
C ALA A 317 -31.33 -9.25 -2.65
N ALA A 318 -32.35 -9.66 -1.89
CA ALA A 318 -32.77 -8.95 -0.67
C ALA A 318 -31.69 -8.97 0.42
N SER A 319 -31.05 -10.13 0.65
CA SER A 319 -29.94 -10.27 1.60
C SER A 319 -28.73 -9.44 1.21
N LEU A 320 -28.38 -9.42 -0.08
CA LEU A 320 -27.30 -8.58 -0.61
C LEU A 320 -27.63 -7.09 -0.45
N GLY A 321 -28.88 -6.68 -0.68
CA GLY A 321 -29.33 -5.31 -0.44
C GLY A 321 -29.32 -4.91 1.05
N SER A 322 -29.57 -5.85 1.96
CA SER A 322 -29.38 -5.64 3.40
C SER A 322 -27.89 -5.46 3.74
N LEU A 323 -27.05 -6.35 3.23
CA LEU A 323 -25.61 -6.31 3.44
C LEU A 323 -24.99 -4.99 2.93
N ALA A 324 -25.39 -4.53 1.74
CA ALA A 324 -24.91 -3.29 1.16
C ALA A 324 -25.26 -2.04 2.00
N ARG A 325 -26.35 -2.09 2.77
CA ARG A 325 -26.73 -1.02 3.71
C ARG A 325 -25.98 -1.12 5.04
N HIS A 326 -25.64 -2.33 5.48
CA HIS A 326 -24.97 -2.57 6.75
C HIS A 326 -23.45 -2.41 6.68
N LEU A 327 -22.80 -2.92 5.63
CA LEU A 327 -21.33 -2.87 5.53
C LEU A 327 -20.73 -1.46 5.69
N PRO A 328 -21.32 -0.37 5.17
CA PRO A 328 -20.79 0.96 5.41
C PRO A 328 -20.74 1.38 6.89
N SER A 329 -21.65 0.90 7.75
CA SER A 329 -21.61 1.23 9.18
C SER A 329 -20.42 0.59 9.90
N VAL A 330 -19.95 -0.57 9.41
CA VAL A 330 -18.80 -1.30 9.97
C VAL A 330 -17.53 -0.48 9.92
N ILE A 331 -17.37 0.36 8.90
CA ILE A 331 -16.22 1.26 8.74
C ILE A 331 -16.03 2.10 10.01
N TYR A 332 -17.12 2.53 10.64
CA TYR A 332 -17.09 3.49 11.75
C TYR A 332 -17.18 2.85 13.14
N GLU A 333 -17.21 1.53 13.24
CA GLU A 333 -17.25 0.82 14.53
C GLU A 333 -16.00 1.06 15.37
N HIS A 334 -14.84 1.17 14.71
CA HIS A 334 -13.56 1.32 15.38
C HIS A 334 -12.57 2.11 14.51
N PRO A 335 -11.81 3.07 15.05
CA PRO A 335 -10.93 3.94 14.27
C PRO A 335 -9.85 3.19 13.47
N ALA A 336 -9.36 2.04 13.95
CA ALA A 336 -8.45 1.19 13.18
C ALA A 336 -9.14 0.63 11.90
N VAL A 337 -10.41 0.22 12.02
CA VAL A 337 -11.21 -0.24 10.88
C VAL A 337 -11.45 0.91 9.92
N SER A 338 -11.78 2.10 10.45
CA SER A 338 -11.94 3.32 9.64
C SER A 338 -10.68 3.61 8.83
N SER A 339 -9.50 3.60 9.46
CA SER A 339 -8.23 3.93 8.81
C SER A 339 -7.96 3.01 7.61
N VAL A 340 -8.04 1.69 7.80
CA VAL A 340 -7.79 0.72 6.72
C VAL A 340 -8.87 0.76 5.65
N SER A 341 -10.15 0.87 6.04
CA SER A 341 -11.28 0.87 5.09
C SER A 341 -11.27 2.12 4.21
N TRP A 342 -10.94 3.29 4.77
CA TRP A 342 -10.78 4.52 4.00
C TRP A 342 -9.58 4.44 3.05
N ASP A 343 -8.48 3.79 3.45
CA ASP A 343 -7.36 3.52 2.53
C ASP A 343 -7.81 2.63 1.36
N VAL A 344 -8.63 1.60 1.60
CA VAL A 344 -9.23 0.76 0.54
C VAL A 344 -10.14 1.58 -0.39
N ILE A 345 -10.99 2.44 0.16
CA ILE A 345 -11.87 3.33 -0.63
C ILE A 345 -11.02 4.24 -1.52
N MET A 346 -9.96 4.84 -0.97
CA MET A 346 -9.07 5.72 -1.70
C MET A 346 -8.24 4.96 -2.75
N CYS A 347 -7.76 3.75 -2.46
CA CYS A 347 -7.12 2.87 -3.45
C CYS A 347 -8.05 2.60 -4.64
N THR A 348 -9.32 2.32 -4.34
CA THR A 348 -10.35 2.06 -5.35
C THR A 348 -10.64 3.31 -6.19
N ALA A 349 -10.85 4.46 -5.54
CA ALA A 349 -11.06 5.74 -6.23
C ALA A 349 -9.88 6.10 -7.13
N THR A 350 -8.66 5.93 -6.63
CA THR A 350 -7.41 6.17 -7.38
C THR A 350 -7.25 5.20 -8.56
N ALA A 351 -7.59 3.91 -8.38
CA ALA A 351 -7.57 2.94 -9.47
C ALA A 351 -8.59 3.28 -10.56
N ILE A 352 -9.82 3.66 -10.19
CA ILE A 352 -10.86 4.11 -11.13
C ILE A 352 -10.38 5.37 -11.87
N ALA A 353 -9.82 6.35 -11.17
CA ALA A 353 -9.25 7.55 -11.77
C ALA A 353 -8.16 7.19 -12.80
N TRP A 354 -7.28 6.24 -12.49
CA TRP A 354 -6.27 5.75 -13.42
C TRP A 354 -6.87 5.06 -14.66
N VAL A 355 -7.91 4.24 -14.48
CA VAL A 355 -8.64 3.62 -15.59
C VAL A 355 -9.26 4.69 -16.49
N VAL A 356 -9.97 5.66 -15.92
CA VAL A 356 -10.64 6.74 -16.65
C VAL A 356 -9.65 7.61 -17.41
N VAL A 357 -8.56 8.03 -16.76
CA VAL A 357 -7.50 8.86 -17.37
C VAL A 357 -6.84 8.16 -18.56
N ASN A 358 -6.79 6.83 -18.56
CA ASN A 358 -6.22 6.04 -19.65
C ASN A 358 -7.30 5.45 -20.60
N GLY A 359 -8.54 5.93 -20.54
CA GLY A 359 -9.62 5.56 -21.47
C GLY A 359 -10.13 4.12 -21.34
N GLY A 360 -9.93 3.47 -20.19
CA GLY A 360 -10.41 2.10 -19.95
C GLY A 360 -9.60 0.99 -20.63
N GLU A 361 -8.60 1.32 -21.44
CA GLU A 361 -7.79 0.33 -22.15
C GLU A 361 -6.62 -0.16 -21.28
N PRO A 362 -6.53 -1.47 -20.96
CA PRO A 362 -5.44 -2.01 -20.14
C PRO A 362 -4.04 -1.72 -20.71
N ARG A 363 -3.95 -1.57 -22.03
CA ARG A 363 -2.73 -1.23 -22.75
C ARG A 363 -2.25 0.19 -22.44
N LYS A 364 -3.17 1.16 -22.50
CA LYS A 364 -2.91 2.57 -22.16
C LYS A 364 -2.57 2.74 -20.68
N MET A 365 -3.24 1.99 -19.80
CA MET A 365 -2.93 1.97 -18.36
C MET A 365 -1.49 1.52 -18.08
N LEU A 366 -0.94 0.63 -18.92
CA LEU A 366 0.44 0.17 -18.83
C LEU A 366 1.42 1.05 -19.63
N GLY A 367 0.95 2.08 -20.34
CA GLY A 367 1.78 3.09 -21.00
C GLY A 367 2.08 2.87 -22.48
N GLN A 368 1.22 2.16 -23.22
CA GLN A 368 1.12 2.30 -24.69
C GLN A 368 0.32 3.57 -25.01
#